data_AF-B9LQD5-F1
#
_entry.id   AF-B9LQD5-F1
#
_cell.length_a   1.000
_cell.length_b   1.000
_cell.length_c   1.000
_cell.angle_alpha   90.00
_cell.angle_beta   90.00
_cell.angle_gamma   90.00
#
_symmetry.space_group_name_H-M   'P 1'
#
loop_
_entity.id
_entity.type
_entity.pdbx_description
1 polymer ?
#
loop_
_entity_poly.entity_id
_entity_poly.type
_entity_poly.pdbx_seq_one_letter_code
_entity_poly.pdbx_strand_id
1 'polypeptide(L)'
;MILVRGSGGGTELTGTVFERGEEPPAYKGAPDEDAPYVWVCDSFYEVESGGSALLVDGEEIRVAFEEPMPRGFDTRDQALSAAKEHVRTQFARIGVDPSGVEVEVTKEDPA
;
A
#
# COMPACT_ATOMS: atom_id res chain seq x y z
N MET A 1 13.90 -4.75 -4.87
CA MET A 1 12.49 -4.46 -4.50
C MET A 1 12.13 -3.06 -4.96
N ILE A 2 10.85 -2.77 -5.18
CA ILE A 2 10.40 -1.42 -5.54
C ILE A 2 9.43 -0.91 -4.48
N LEU A 3 9.79 0.18 -3.83
CA LEU A 3 8.92 0.88 -2.89
C LEU A 3 7.96 1.80 -3.63
N VAL A 4 6.70 1.76 -3.24
CA VAL A 4 5.66 2.69 -3.71
C VAL A 4 5.10 3.39 -2.48
N ARG A 5 5.39 4.67 -2.36
CA ARG A 5 5.00 5.49 -1.21
C ARG A 5 3.98 6.54 -1.64
N GLY A 6 2.86 6.60 -0.94
CA GLY A 6 1.93 7.73 -1.01
C GLY A 6 2.11 8.67 0.16
N SER A 7 1.97 9.98 -0.09
CA SER A 7 1.88 11.00 0.95
C SER A 7 0.72 11.95 0.67
N GLY A 8 0.01 12.34 1.73
CA GLY A 8 -1.19 13.17 1.65
C GLY A 8 -1.80 13.37 3.04
N GLY A 9 -2.51 14.47 3.26
CA GLY A 9 -3.15 14.74 4.55
C GLY A 9 -2.21 14.73 5.77
N GLY A 10 -0.90 14.95 5.57
CA GLY A 10 0.10 14.88 6.65
C GLY A 10 0.50 13.45 7.09
N THR A 11 0.10 12.41 6.35
CA THR A 11 0.47 11.02 6.60
C THR A 11 1.08 10.34 5.37
N GLU A 12 1.68 9.16 5.57
CA GLU A 12 2.34 8.36 4.54
C GLU A 12 1.88 6.90 4.59
N LEU A 13 1.81 6.26 3.42
CA LEU A 13 1.61 4.81 3.27
C LEU A 13 2.69 4.30 2.32
N THR A 14 3.44 3.27 2.72
CA THR A 14 4.42 2.62 1.86
C THR A 14 4.07 1.14 1.70
N GLY A 15 4.09 0.66 0.46
CA GLY A 15 4.09 -0.76 0.16
C GLY A 15 5.23 -1.13 -0.78
N THR A 16 5.36 -2.42 -1.04
CA THR A 16 6.49 -2.99 -1.79
C THR A 16 5.99 -3.85 -2.94
N VAL A 17 6.55 -3.61 -4.13
CA VAL A 17 6.50 -4.57 -5.24
C VAL A 17 7.78 -5.40 -5.21
N PHE A 18 7.62 -6.69 -4.96
CA PHE A 18 8.66 -7.70 -5.10
C PHE A 18 8.77 -8.09 -6.57
N GLU A 19 9.99 -8.13 -7.10
CA GLU A 19 10.31 -8.53 -8.46
C GLU A 19 10.67 -10.02 -8.54
N ARG A 20 10.76 -10.55 -9.76
CA ARG A 20 11.13 -11.94 -10.01
C ARG A 20 12.44 -12.31 -9.30
N GLY A 21 12.38 -13.36 -8.49
CA GLY A 21 13.53 -13.85 -7.71
C GLY A 21 13.67 -13.22 -6.33
N GLU A 22 12.79 -12.29 -5.98
CA GLU A 22 12.64 -11.78 -4.61
C GLU A 22 11.54 -12.57 -3.88
N GLU A 23 11.69 -12.76 -2.57
CA GLU A 23 10.74 -13.51 -1.75
C GLU A 23 9.79 -12.53 -1.05
N PRO A 24 8.51 -12.43 -1.45
CA PRO A 24 7.53 -11.65 -0.71
C PRO A 24 7.21 -12.30 0.64
N PRO A 25 6.74 -11.53 1.64
CA PRO A 25 6.19 -12.08 2.86
C PRO A 25 4.95 -12.94 2.56
N ALA A 26 4.89 -14.12 3.19
CA ALA A 26 3.79 -15.06 3.01
C ALA A 26 2.66 -14.83 4.03
N TYR A 27 1.43 -14.74 3.54
CA TYR A 27 0.24 -14.58 4.37
C TYR A 27 -0.77 -15.71 4.15
N LYS A 28 -1.42 -16.15 5.22
CA LYS A 28 -2.35 -17.27 5.15
C LYS A 28 -3.56 -16.91 4.28
N GLY A 29 -3.71 -17.60 3.14
CA GLY A 29 -4.82 -17.36 2.20
C GLY A 29 -4.52 -16.31 1.13
N ALA A 30 -3.28 -15.83 1.04
CA ALA A 30 -2.84 -15.01 -0.08
C ALA A 30 -2.97 -15.77 -1.41
N PRO A 31 -3.51 -15.14 -2.47
CA PRO A 31 -3.48 -15.71 -3.81
C PRO A 31 -2.05 -15.77 -4.34
N ASP A 32 -1.83 -16.75 -5.22
CA ASP A 32 -0.58 -17.14 -5.91
C ASP A 32 0.61 -16.16 -5.79
N GLU A 33 1.58 -16.53 -4.95
CA GLU A 33 2.83 -15.78 -4.72
C GLU A 33 3.89 -16.07 -5.82
N ASP A 34 3.64 -17.01 -6.75
CA ASP A 34 4.58 -17.37 -7.82
C ASP A 34 4.54 -16.38 -9.01
N ALA A 35 3.78 -15.29 -8.90
CA ALA A 35 3.71 -14.28 -9.94
C ALA A 35 5.06 -13.56 -10.14
N PRO A 36 5.41 -13.13 -11.37
CA PRO A 36 6.65 -12.41 -11.65
C PRO A 36 6.83 -11.11 -10.86
N TYR A 37 5.73 -10.48 -10.44
CA TYR A 37 5.71 -9.30 -9.60
C TYR A 37 4.62 -9.44 -8.54
N VAL A 38 4.95 -9.17 -7.27
CA VAL A 38 3.99 -9.28 -6.16
C VAL A 38 3.92 -7.95 -5.42
N TRP A 39 2.74 -7.35 -5.37
CA TRP A 39 2.47 -6.16 -4.56
C TRP A 39 2.01 -6.55 -3.16
N VAL A 40 2.66 -5.99 -2.14
CA VAL A 40 2.28 -6.13 -0.72
C VAL A 40 2.16 -4.74 -0.10
N CYS A 41 1.02 -4.45 0.50
CA CYS A 41 0.77 -3.22 1.24
C CYS A 41 -0.43 -3.43 2.16
N ASP A 42 -0.37 -2.86 3.35
CA ASP A 42 -1.49 -2.84 4.27
C ASP A 42 -2.65 -2.04 3.68
N SER A 43 -3.87 -2.41 4.09
CA SER A 43 -5.07 -1.63 3.88
C SER A 43 -5.57 -1.10 5.21
N PHE A 44 -6.17 0.09 5.19
CA PHE A 44 -6.78 0.66 6.38
C PHE A 44 -8.06 1.42 6.03
N TYR A 45 -8.90 1.62 7.04
CA TYR A 45 -10.15 2.37 6.93
C TYR A 45 -10.49 3.02 8.26
N GLU A 46 -11.24 4.13 8.19
CA GLU A 46 -11.72 4.84 9.39
C GLU A 46 -12.77 4.00 10.15
N VAL A 47 -12.71 4.04 11.47
CA VAL A 47 -13.65 3.36 12.38
C VAL A 47 -14.18 4.32 13.45
N GLU A 48 -15.45 4.15 13.85
CA GLU A 48 -16.06 5.00 14.89
C GLU A 48 -15.43 4.79 16.28
N SER A 49 -14.90 3.60 16.56
CA SER A 49 -14.26 3.27 17.83
C SER A 49 -13.26 2.12 17.70
N GLY A 50 -12.30 2.04 18.63
CA GLY A 50 -11.19 1.08 18.56
C GLY A 50 -10.07 1.57 17.64
N GLY A 51 -9.35 0.65 16.98
CA GLY A 51 -8.28 0.97 16.04
C GLY A 51 -7.09 1.73 16.66
N SER A 52 -6.28 2.34 15.79
CA SER A 52 -5.15 3.20 16.13
C SER A 52 -5.46 4.66 15.77
N ALA A 53 -4.92 5.61 16.54
CA ALA A 53 -5.04 7.03 16.22
C ALA A 53 -4.15 7.38 15.01
N LEU A 54 -4.68 8.17 14.07
CA LEU A 54 -3.93 8.73 12.95
C LEU A 54 -4.32 10.19 12.78
N LEU A 55 -3.34 11.07 12.57
CA LEU A 55 -3.58 12.49 12.29
C LEU A 55 -3.69 12.68 10.78
N VAL A 56 -4.81 13.22 10.31
CA VAL A 56 -5.11 13.45 8.90
C VAL A 56 -5.68 14.86 8.74
N ASP A 57 -5.03 15.70 7.93
CA ASP A 57 -5.40 17.12 7.72
C ASP A 57 -5.57 17.93 9.02
N GLY A 58 -4.86 17.53 10.08
CA GLY A 58 -4.92 18.16 11.40
C GLY A 58 -6.04 17.64 12.31
N GLU A 59 -6.84 16.69 11.86
CA GLU A 59 -7.87 16.01 12.65
C GLU A 59 -7.40 14.60 13.05
N GLU A 60 -7.62 14.22 14.31
CA GLU A 60 -7.32 12.85 14.76
C GLU A 60 -8.51 11.95 14.43
N ILE A 61 -8.25 10.90 13.65
CA ILE A 61 -9.21 9.84 13.34
C ILE A 61 -8.75 8.51 13.95
N ARG A 62 -9.65 7.51 13.93
CA ARG A 62 -9.34 6.14 14.34
C ARG A 62 -9.33 5.24 13.12
N VAL A 63 -8.26 4.49 12.90
CA VAL A 63 -8.15 3.58 11.75
C VAL A 63 -7.97 2.13 12.20
N ALA A 64 -8.59 1.20 11.50
CA ALA A 64 -8.32 -0.22 11.61
C ALA A 64 -7.46 -0.67 10.43
N PHE A 65 -6.50 -1.57 10.70
CA PHE A 65 -5.65 -2.17 9.68
C PHE A 65 -6.17 -3.57 9.33
N GLU A 66 -6.14 -3.88 8.04
CA GLU A 66 -6.36 -5.23 7.52
C GLU A 66 -5.01 -5.86 7.19
N GLU A 67 -4.87 -7.16 7.48
CA GLU A 67 -3.70 -7.91 7.05
C GLU A 67 -3.54 -7.78 5.52
N PRO A 68 -2.31 -7.52 5.04
CA PRO A 68 -2.07 -7.32 3.64
C PRO A 68 -2.35 -8.63 2.89
N MET A 69 -3.06 -8.51 1.76
CA MET A 69 -3.21 -9.61 0.81
C MET A 69 -2.27 -9.36 -0.38
N PRO A 70 -1.18 -10.14 -0.49
CA PRO A 70 -0.32 -10.10 -1.66
C PRO A 70 -1.12 -10.23 -2.96
N ARG A 71 -0.74 -9.43 -3.96
CA ARG A 71 -1.37 -9.46 -5.29
C ARG A 71 -0.30 -9.68 -6.36
N GLY A 72 -0.42 -10.78 -7.08
CA GLY A 72 0.47 -11.15 -8.18
C GLY A 72 0.11 -10.47 -9.51
N PHE A 73 1.13 -10.14 -10.30
CA PHE A 73 1.04 -9.52 -11.63
C PHE A 73 2.08 -10.10 -12.58
N ASP A 74 1.75 -10.14 -13.87
CA ASP A 74 2.66 -10.65 -14.92
C ASP A 74 3.77 -9.65 -15.26
N THR A 75 3.50 -8.35 -15.12
CA THR A 75 4.42 -7.28 -15.54
C THR A 75 4.63 -6.22 -14.47
N ARG A 76 5.81 -5.59 -14.51
CA ARG A 76 6.18 -4.48 -13.63
C ARG A 76 5.18 -3.32 -13.72
N ASP A 77 4.76 -2.97 -14.93
CA ASP A 77 3.86 -1.84 -15.15
C ASP A 77 2.46 -2.10 -14.58
N GLN A 78 1.95 -3.33 -14.68
CA GLN A 78 0.69 -3.72 -14.03
C GLN A 78 0.81 -3.62 -12.51
N ALA A 79 1.88 -4.17 -11.93
CA ALA A 79 2.12 -4.12 -10.49
C ALA A 79 2.21 -2.68 -9.98
N LEU A 80 2.99 -1.83 -10.65
CA LEU A 80 3.15 -0.42 -10.27
C LEU A 80 1.86 0.38 -10.45
N SER A 81 1.08 0.11 -11.50
CA SER A 81 -0.21 0.79 -11.70
C SER A 81 -1.18 0.42 -10.59
N ALA A 82 -1.30 -0.87 -10.28
CA ALA A 82 -2.17 -1.36 -9.21
C ALA A 82 -1.72 -0.89 -7.82
N ALA A 83 -0.40 -0.80 -7.57
CA ALA A 83 0.15 -0.26 -6.34
C ALA A 83 -0.21 1.21 -6.15
N LYS A 84 0.00 2.06 -7.18
CA LYS A 84 -0.35 3.49 -7.15
C LYS A 84 -1.85 3.71 -6.94
N GLU A 85 -2.69 2.93 -7.62
CA GLU A 85 -4.14 3.00 -7.45
C GLU A 85 -4.57 2.58 -6.04
N HIS A 86 -3.97 1.51 -5.51
CA HIS A 86 -4.25 1.03 -4.17
C HIS A 86 -3.90 2.09 -3.12
N VAL A 87 -2.70 2.68 -3.20
CA VAL A 87 -2.27 3.75 -2.30
C VAL A 87 -3.30 4.89 -2.29
N ARG A 88 -3.67 5.42 -3.45
CA ARG A 88 -4.69 6.49 -3.55
C ARG A 88 -6.04 6.07 -2.98
N THR A 89 -6.42 4.81 -3.16
CA THR A 89 -7.66 4.25 -2.59
C THR A 89 -7.61 4.25 -1.06
N GLN A 90 -6.47 3.94 -0.44
CA GLN A 90 -6.35 3.96 1.03
C GLN A 90 -6.48 5.39 1.59
N PHE A 91 -5.87 6.37 0.93
CA PHE A 91 -6.04 7.78 1.31
C PHE A 91 -7.51 8.25 1.18
N ALA A 92 -8.21 7.82 0.13
CA ALA A 92 -9.64 8.10 -0.03
C ALA A 92 -10.49 7.59 1.14
N ARG A 93 -10.12 6.44 1.72
CA ARG A 93 -10.85 5.80 2.83
C ARG A 93 -10.72 6.53 4.17
N ILE A 94 -9.77 7.45 4.28
CA ILE A 94 -9.55 8.30 5.46
C ILE A 94 -9.85 9.77 5.16
N GLY A 95 -10.62 10.05 4.10
CA GLY A 95 -11.08 11.40 3.77
C GLY A 95 -10.11 12.27 2.99
N VAL A 96 -8.93 11.76 2.60
CA VAL A 96 -7.95 12.52 1.79
C VAL A 96 -8.31 12.44 0.30
N ASP A 97 -8.32 13.58 -0.40
CA ASP A 97 -8.57 13.63 -1.85
C ASP A 97 -7.50 12.80 -2.61
N PRO A 98 -7.89 11.74 -3.34
CA PRO A 98 -6.96 10.89 -4.08
C PRO A 98 -6.10 11.63 -5.10
N SER A 99 -6.59 12.77 -5.63
CA SER A 99 -5.88 13.59 -6.60
C SER A 99 -4.78 14.45 -5.96
N GLY A 100 -4.89 14.74 -4.65
CA GLY A 100 -3.89 15.42 -3.86
C GLY A 100 -2.81 14.51 -3.27
N VAL A 101 -2.91 13.19 -3.49
CA VAL A 101 -1.91 12.21 -3.01
C VAL A 101 -0.72 12.17 -3.97
N GLU A 102 0.44 12.55 -3.45
CA GLU A 102 1.71 12.38 -4.15
C GLU A 102 2.17 10.94 -4.02
N VAL A 103 2.54 10.31 -5.14
CA VAL A 103 3.02 8.91 -5.15
C VAL A 103 4.42 8.84 -5.73
N GLU A 104 5.37 8.46 -4.88
CA GLU A 104 6.77 8.23 -5.22
C GLU A 104 7.03 6.74 -5.46
N VAL A 105 7.90 6.43 -6.43
CA VAL A 105 8.34 5.07 -6.73
C VAL A 105 9.86 5.02 -6.72
N THR A 106 10.41 4.22 -5.82
CA THR A 106 11.86 4.12 -5.60
C THR A 106 12.28 2.66 -5.72
N LYS A 107 13.30 2.40 -6.53
CA LYS A 107 13.92 1.08 -6.58
C LYS A 107 14.94 0.99 -5.45
N GLU A 108 14.77 0.04 -4.55
CA GLU A 108 15.81 -0.29 -3.59
C GLU A 108 16.86 -1.13 -4.31
N ASP A 109 18.11 -0.66 -4.27
CA ASP A 109 19.23 -1.48 -4.65
C ASP A 109 19.40 -2.58 -3.60
N PRO A 110 19.64 -3.84 -4.00
CA PRO A 110 19.91 -4.90 -3.05
C PRO A 110 21.15 -4.54 -2.21
N ALA A 111 21.01 -4.66 -0.89
CA ALA A 111 22.09 -4.45 0.07
C ALA A 111 23.23 -5.48 -0.08
#